data_AF-A0A7J8NYW7-F1
#
_entry.id   AF-A0A7J8NYW7-F1
#
_cell.length_a   1.000
_cell.length_b   1.000
_cell.length_c   1.000
_cell.angle_alpha   90.00
_cell.angle_beta   90.00
_cell.angle_gamma   90.00
#
_symmetry.space_group_name_H-M   'P 1'
#
loop_
_entity.id
_entity.type
_entity.pdbx_description
1 polymer ?
#
loop_
_entity_poly.entity_id
_entity_poly.type
_entity_poly.pdbx_seq_one_letter_code
_entity_poly.pdbx_strand_id
1 'polypeptide(L)'
;MGLELPKYPEMEEDQVFNFTDSEIVSHVKQALASVLSGDNNSYNQLVGVMHHSKHLAPDEVALLETTLKALAGAVSSIDITHHDSLLSAIYCMSMWNYGPHVADALAELIVSLAISNGKYLDLCLGMLVSNFTPPPYFLDKLKMPHGLERKGQVLSRVHAAFKKIADYVPLAPLRLLTIVLQGMPTIYHKDRAIVIYVENMLKLESGEIGELVGSTILMAVVDRLIELDVEIGWDAILQDDFSKGIFEMELEDVDDIEESAEPDVGEFRLSRKSLAGNSIAELLDNLLVLTFEHLESCEREGRLAKVFETLLQSFRVTVLSAYKSKFAQFVMFYACALDPENCGMRFATVLADLFVQDSQPQPTR
;
A
#
# COMPACT_ATOMS: atom_id res chain seq x y z
N MET A 1 66.26 -20.92 -39.34
CA MET A 1 66.61 -19.81 -38.44
C MET A 1 65.32 -19.27 -37.87
N GLY A 2 65.11 -19.51 -36.58
CA GLY A 2 63.86 -19.22 -35.88
C GLY A 2 63.73 -17.75 -35.50
N LEU A 3 62.47 -17.34 -35.50
CA LEU A 3 61.79 -16.25 -34.79
C LEU A 3 62.61 -15.41 -33.79
N GLU A 4 62.42 -14.10 -33.86
CA GLU A 4 62.17 -13.25 -32.69
C GLU A 4 61.52 -11.92 -33.14
N LEU A 5 60.29 -11.67 -32.70
CA LEU A 5 59.64 -10.36 -32.68
C LEU A 5 59.20 -10.09 -31.23
N PRO A 6 59.15 -8.82 -30.79
CA PRO A 6 59.29 -8.46 -29.38
C PRO A 6 58.05 -8.83 -28.55
N LYS A 7 58.31 -9.22 -27.29
CA LYS A 7 57.29 -9.33 -26.25
C LYS A 7 56.59 -7.98 -26.07
N TYR A 8 55.27 -7.98 -26.26
CA TYR A 8 54.40 -6.92 -25.76
C TYR A 8 54.43 -6.95 -24.22
N PRO A 9 54.32 -5.80 -23.54
CA PRO A 9 54.24 -5.77 -22.09
C PRO A 9 52.96 -6.49 -21.66
N GLU A 10 53.08 -7.37 -20.67
CA GLU A 10 51.96 -7.91 -19.92
C GLU A 10 51.15 -6.71 -19.38
N MET A 11 49.90 -6.58 -19.83
CA MET A 11 48.94 -5.69 -19.19
C MET A 11 48.76 -6.23 -17.77
N GLU A 12 49.10 -5.43 -16.77
CA GLU A 12 48.75 -5.68 -15.38
C GLU A 12 47.22 -5.89 -15.33
N GLU A 13 46.80 -7.13 -15.08
CA GLU A 13 45.42 -7.44 -14.75
C GLU A 13 45.08 -6.63 -13.50
N ASP A 14 44.19 -5.64 -13.67
CA ASP A 14 43.53 -4.92 -12.59
C ASP A 14 43.12 -5.93 -11.51
N GLN A 15 43.74 -5.82 -10.34
CA GLN A 15 43.33 -6.57 -9.16
C GLN A 15 41.93 -6.11 -8.77
N VAL A 16 40.92 -6.77 -9.34
CA VAL A 16 39.55 -6.73 -8.83
C VAL A 16 39.61 -7.42 -7.46
N PHE A 17 39.83 -6.63 -6.41
CA PHE A 17 39.70 -7.08 -5.04
C PHE A 17 38.24 -7.48 -4.80
N ASN A 18 37.92 -8.75 -5.09
CA ASN A 18 36.67 -9.36 -4.67
C ASN A 18 36.72 -9.55 -3.15
N PHE A 19 36.31 -8.52 -2.42
CA PHE A 19 36.04 -8.65 -0.99
C PHE A 19 34.97 -9.72 -0.77
N THR A 20 35.20 -10.62 0.17
CA THR A 20 34.21 -11.63 0.55
C THR A 20 33.06 -10.96 1.32
N ASP A 21 31.84 -11.50 1.24
CA ASP A 21 30.66 -10.98 1.95
C ASP A 21 30.92 -10.77 3.46
N SER A 22 31.73 -11.65 4.07
CA SER A 22 32.13 -11.55 5.47
C SER A 22 33.05 -10.36 5.76
N GLU A 23 33.96 -10.03 4.84
CA GLU A 23 34.85 -8.88 4.97
C GLU A 23 34.06 -7.57 4.85
N ILE A 24 33.10 -7.52 3.94
CA ILE A 24 32.24 -6.34 3.76
C ILE A 24 31.37 -6.10 5.01
N VAL A 25 30.77 -7.16 5.57
CA VAL A 25 30.03 -7.05 6.84
C VAL A 25 30.94 -6.60 7.97
N SER A 26 32.18 -7.08 8.03
CA SER A 26 33.15 -6.66 9.06
C SER A 26 33.51 -5.18 8.94
N HIS A 27 33.67 -4.68 7.72
CA HIS A 27 33.93 -3.27 7.44
C HIS A 27 32.75 -2.39 7.86
N VAL A 28 31.52 -2.80 7.56
CA VAL A 28 30.31 -2.08 8.02
C VAL A 28 30.21 -2.07 9.54
N LYS A 29 30.47 -3.20 10.21
CA LYS A 29 30.50 -3.26 11.69
C LYS A 29 31.55 -2.33 12.28
N GLN A 30 32.73 -2.27 11.67
CA GLN A 30 33.79 -1.35 12.09
C GLN A 30 33.37 0.10 11.90
N ALA A 31 32.78 0.46 10.75
CA ALA A 31 32.28 1.81 10.49
C ALA A 31 31.21 2.25 11.50
N LEU A 32 30.30 1.34 11.89
CA LEU A 32 29.31 1.59 12.95
C LEU A 32 29.97 1.76 14.33
N ALA A 33 30.96 0.92 14.67
CA ALA A 33 31.66 1.03 15.94
C ALA A 33 32.52 2.31 16.06
N SER A 34 33.09 2.79 14.95
CA SER A 34 33.91 4.01 14.89
C SER A 34 33.14 5.27 15.29
N VAL A 35 31.82 5.29 15.10
CA VAL A 35 30.94 6.40 15.53
C VAL A 35 31.04 6.63 17.04
N LEU A 36 31.14 5.56 17.83
CA LEU A 36 31.31 5.65 19.29
C LEU A 36 32.66 6.24 19.69
N SER A 37 33.66 6.13 18.81
CA SER A 37 35.00 6.69 18.99
C SER A 37 35.14 8.11 18.42
N GLY A 38 34.08 8.66 17.81
CA GLY A 38 34.03 9.99 17.23
C GLY A 38 34.50 10.09 15.77
N ASP A 39 34.87 8.99 15.12
CA ASP A 39 35.21 8.98 13.69
C ASP A 39 33.97 8.62 12.85
N ASN A 40 33.37 9.67 12.28
CA ASN A 40 32.14 9.56 11.51
C ASN A 40 32.38 9.50 9.99
N ASN A 41 33.62 9.44 9.50
CA ASN A 41 33.88 9.54 8.06
C ASN A 41 33.29 8.35 7.29
N SER A 42 33.62 7.12 7.72
CA SER A 42 33.09 5.90 7.10
C SER A 42 31.57 5.78 7.30
N TYR A 43 31.04 6.23 8.45
CA TYR A 43 29.60 6.27 8.70
C TYR A 43 28.88 7.25 7.76
N ASN A 44 29.40 8.47 7.60
CA ASN A 44 28.84 9.47 6.70
C ASN A 44 28.90 9.01 5.24
N GLN A 45 29.91 8.22 4.86
CA GLN A 45 29.95 7.58 3.53
C GLN A 45 28.81 6.56 3.37
N LEU A 46 28.55 5.71 4.37
CA LEU A 46 27.41 4.79 4.35
C LEU A 46 26.08 5.52 4.24
N VAL A 47 25.88 6.59 5.01
CA VAL A 47 24.69 7.46 4.92
C VAL A 47 24.59 8.08 3.53
N GLY A 48 25.70 8.56 2.98
CA GLY A 48 25.80 9.10 1.64
C GLY A 48 25.27 8.13 0.59
N VAL A 49 25.74 6.87 0.60
CA VAL A 49 25.29 5.82 -0.32
C VAL A 49 23.76 5.64 -0.29
N MET A 50 23.13 5.70 0.89
CA MET A 50 21.67 5.54 1.03
C MET A 50 20.86 6.69 0.41
N HIS A 51 21.41 7.89 0.32
CA HIS A 51 20.72 9.05 -0.27
C HIS A 51 20.71 9.05 -1.81
N HIS A 52 21.56 8.24 -2.46
CA HIS A 52 21.60 8.16 -3.92
C HIS A 52 20.39 7.36 -4.43
N SER A 53 19.37 8.08 -4.92
CA SER A 53 18.06 7.50 -5.26
C SER A 53 17.63 7.73 -6.72
N LYS A 54 18.39 8.50 -7.51
CA LYS A 54 18.03 8.84 -8.89
C LYS A 54 19.21 8.62 -9.84
N HIS A 55 18.93 7.92 -10.94
CA HIS A 55 19.88 7.69 -12.04
C HIS A 55 21.22 7.06 -11.63
N LEU A 56 21.16 6.01 -10.82
CA LEU A 56 22.34 5.26 -10.39
C LEU A 56 23.01 4.58 -11.59
N ALA A 57 24.33 4.73 -11.70
CA ALA A 57 25.15 3.95 -12.61
C ALA A 57 25.25 2.48 -12.13
N PRO A 58 25.55 1.50 -13.00
CA PRO A 58 25.55 0.08 -12.63
C PRO A 58 26.47 -0.27 -11.44
N ASP A 59 27.60 0.42 -11.32
CA ASP A 59 28.55 0.33 -10.21
C ASP A 59 27.97 0.89 -8.90
N GLU A 60 27.26 2.01 -8.95
CA GLU A 60 26.57 2.59 -7.79
C GLU A 60 25.42 1.71 -7.31
N VAL A 61 24.69 1.06 -8.24
CA VAL A 61 23.66 0.06 -7.91
C VAL A 61 24.28 -1.13 -7.18
N ALA A 62 25.40 -1.66 -7.69
CA ALA A 62 26.10 -2.77 -7.07
C ALA A 62 26.63 -2.40 -5.67
N LEU A 63 27.18 -1.19 -5.51
CA LEU A 63 27.64 -0.68 -4.22
C LEU A 63 26.48 -0.55 -3.22
N LEU A 64 25.35 0.01 -3.65
CA LEU A 64 24.16 0.16 -2.81
C LEU A 64 23.61 -1.21 -2.38
N GLU A 65 23.44 -2.15 -3.32
CA GLU A 65 22.99 -3.51 -3.04
C GLU A 65 23.90 -4.20 -2.01
N THR A 66 25.20 -4.16 -2.26
CA THR A 66 26.21 -4.78 -1.39
C THR A 66 26.20 -4.15 0.00
N THR A 67 26.07 -2.82 0.08
CA THR A 67 26.00 -2.10 1.35
C THR A 67 24.73 -2.46 2.14
N LEU A 68 23.57 -2.58 1.48
CA LEU A 68 22.31 -2.98 2.12
C LEU A 68 22.39 -4.41 2.68
N LYS A 69 22.96 -5.36 1.92
CA LYS A 69 23.18 -6.74 2.38
C LYS A 69 24.16 -6.78 3.56
N ALA A 70 25.24 -6.00 3.50
CA ALA A 70 26.21 -5.92 4.58
C ALA A 70 25.60 -5.32 5.86
N LEU A 71 24.75 -4.30 5.73
CA LEU A 71 23.97 -3.74 6.84
C LEU A 71 23.01 -4.77 7.44
N ALA A 72 22.36 -5.60 6.61
CA ALA A 72 21.50 -6.68 7.09
C ALA A 72 22.26 -7.69 7.96
N GLY A 73 23.51 -8.01 7.59
CA GLY A 73 24.42 -8.84 8.40
C GLY A 73 25.01 -8.13 9.64
N ALA A 74 24.84 -6.81 9.74
CA ALA A 74 25.38 -5.97 10.81
C ALA A 74 24.31 -5.32 11.71
N VAL A 75 23.03 -5.72 11.60
CA VAL A 75 21.92 -5.13 12.37
C VAL A 75 22.13 -5.13 13.89
N SER A 76 22.85 -6.12 14.40
CA SER A 76 23.20 -6.21 15.84
C SER A 76 24.13 -5.08 16.32
N SER A 77 24.82 -4.41 15.42
CA SER A 77 25.71 -3.28 15.70
C SER A 77 25.02 -1.93 15.50
N ILE A 78 23.76 -1.92 15.04
CA ILE A 78 23.01 -0.68 14.80
C ILE A 78 22.34 -0.23 16.10
N ASP A 79 22.72 0.96 16.58
CA ASP A 79 22.08 1.64 17.70
C ASP A 79 21.19 2.81 17.25
N ILE A 80 20.01 2.93 17.84
CA ILE A 80 19.00 3.94 17.47
C ILE A 80 19.45 5.37 17.74
N THR A 81 20.31 5.59 18.74
CA THR A 81 20.75 6.94 19.14
C THR A 81 21.98 7.41 18.37
N HIS A 82 22.93 6.50 18.15
CA HIS A 82 24.19 6.84 17.47
C HIS A 82 24.07 6.78 15.94
N HIS A 83 23.12 6.00 15.41
CA HIS A 83 22.99 5.79 13.97
C HIS A 83 21.69 6.36 13.37
N ASP A 84 21.11 7.38 14.01
CA ASP A 84 19.85 8.00 13.60
C ASP A 84 19.83 8.47 12.13
N SER A 85 20.92 9.08 11.63
CA SER A 85 20.98 9.56 10.24
C SER A 85 20.91 8.43 9.21
N LEU A 86 21.58 7.32 9.49
CA LEU A 86 21.55 6.11 8.67
C LEU A 86 20.17 5.46 8.68
N LEU A 87 19.58 5.31 9.86
CA LEU A 87 18.23 4.78 10.01
C LEU A 87 17.22 5.66 9.28
N SER A 88 17.30 6.98 9.45
CA SER A 88 16.46 7.94 8.75
C SER A 88 16.62 7.86 7.24
N ALA A 89 17.85 7.70 6.73
CA ALA A 89 18.09 7.52 5.30
C ALA A 89 17.45 6.23 4.78
N ILE A 90 17.62 5.10 5.49
CA ILE A 90 17.03 3.80 5.15
C ILE A 90 15.49 3.87 5.16
N TYR A 91 14.88 4.49 6.18
CA TYR A 91 13.42 4.60 6.27
C TYR A 91 12.80 5.55 5.23
N CYS A 92 13.60 6.45 4.64
CA CYS A 92 13.18 7.31 3.53
C CYS A 92 13.30 6.63 2.16
N MET A 93 13.92 5.45 2.06
CA MET A 93 14.04 4.74 0.79
C MET A 93 12.67 4.20 0.33
N SER A 94 12.43 4.22 -0.98
CA SER A 94 11.23 3.65 -1.58
C SER A 94 11.56 2.54 -2.57
N MET A 95 10.94 1.38 -2.41
CA MET A 95 11.11 0.22 -3.29
C MET A 95 10.69 0.53 -4.74
N TRP A 96 9.85 1.56 -4.94
CA TRP A 96 9.44 2.05 -6.26
C TRP A 96 10.56 2.70 -7.06
N ASN A 97 11.69 3.04 -6.43
CA ASN A 97 12.81 3.72 -7.09
C ASN A 97 13.85 2.76 -7.65
N TYR A 98 13.89 1.54 -7.13
CA TYR A 98 14.99 0.63 -7.36
C TYR A 98 14.58 -0.58 -8.21
N GLY A 99 15.58 -1.23 -8.81
CA GLY A 99 15.41 -2.53 -9.46
C GLY A 99 15.21 -3.66 -8.45
N PRO A 100 14.91 -4.88 -8.92
CA PRO A 100 14.57 -6.01 -8.06
C PRO A 100 15.66 -6.33 -7.02
N HIS A 101 16.93 -6.36 -7.41
CA HIS A 101 18.04 -6.73 -6.53
C HIS A 101 18.22 -5.78 -5.32
N VAL A 102 18.20 -4.46 -5.56
CA VAL A 102 18.29 -3.46 -4.48
C VAL A 102 17.02 -3.47 -3.63
N ALA A 103 15.83 -3.64 -4.23
CA ALA A 103 14.59 -3.74 -3.48
C ALA A 103 14.56 -4.99 -2.58
N ASP A 104 15.08 -6.12 -3.06
CA ASP A 104 15.22 -7.36 -2.28
C ASP A 104 16.20 -7.17 -1.12
N ALA A 105 17.36 -6.56 -1.35
CA ALA A 105 18.34 -6.25 -0.30
C ALA A 105 17.78 -5.28 0.76
N LEU A 106 17.01 -4.27 0.34
CA LEU A 106 16.33 -3.35 1.25
C LEU A 106 15.27 -4.09 2.09
N ALA A 107 14.46 -4.95 1.46
CA ALA A 107 13.46 -5.74 2.18
C ALA A 107 14.13 -6.68 3.21
N GLU A 108 15.23 -7.32 2.84
CA GLU A 108 16.00 -8.19 3.73
C GLU A 108 16.58 -7.43 4.94
N LEU A 109 17.15 -6.24 4.71
CA LEU A 109 17.63 -5.36 5.78
C LEU A 109 16.50 -4.99 6.75
N ILE A 110 15.34 -4.62 6.23
CA ILE A 110 14.20 -4.15 7.04
C ILE A 110 13.59 -5.28 7.86
N VAL A 111 13.47 -6.48 7.27
CA VAL A 111 13.04 -7.68 7.98
C VAL A 111 14.05 -8.02 9.09
N SER A 112 15.35 -8.01 8.77
CA SER A 112 16.41 -8.30 9.75
C SER A 112 16.41 -7.29 10.90
N LEU A 113 16.21 -6.01 10.61
CA LEU A 113 16.16 -4.95 11.61
C LEU A 113 14.94 -5.10 12.53
N ALA A 114 13.75 -5.36 11.96
CA ALA A 114 12.52 -5.58 12.71
C ALA A 114 12.60 -6.80 13.65
N ILE A 115 13.26 -7.88 13.20
CA ILE A 115 13.42 -9.11 13.99
C ILE A 115 14.50 -8.94 15.07
N SER A 116 15.55 -8.16 14.78
CA SER A 116 16.70 -8.02 15.69
C SER A 116 16.34 -7.35 17.02
N ASN A 117 15.50 -6.30 16.99
CA ASN A 117 15.13 -5.54 18.17
C ASN A 117 13.77 -4.86 17.98
N GLY A 118 12.85 -5.12 18.92
CA GLY A 118 11.49 -4.58 18.87
C GLY A 118 11.41 -3.05 18.86
N LYS A 119 12.47 -2.33 19.25
CA LYS A 119 12.55 -0.85 19.14
C LYS A 119 12.41 -0.34 17.71
N TYR A 120 12.82 -1.14 16.72
CA TYR A 120 12.77 -0.75 15.30
C TYR A 120 11.47 -1.18 14.62
N LEU A 121 10.68 -2.05 15.25
CA LEU A 121 9.54 -2.72 14.63
C LEU A 121 8.55 -1.73 13.99
N ASP A 122 8.09 -0.72 14.72
CA ASP A 122 7.08 0.21 14.19
C ASP A 122 7.62 1.05 13.02
N LEU A 123 8.90 1.44 13.07
CA LEU A 123 9.53 2.20 12.00
C LEU A 123 9.71 1.34 10.74
N CYS A 124 10.11 0.08 10.91
CA CYS A 124 10.20 -0.90 9.82
C CYS A 124 8.83 -1.15 9.18
N LEU A 125 7.80 -1.40 10.00
CA LEU A 125 6.43 -1.58 9.51
C LEU A 125 5.90 -0.32 8.83
N GLY A 126 6.15 0.86 9.40
CA GLY A 126 5.79 2.16 8.82
C GLY A 126 6.43 2.39 7.45
N MET A 127 7.70 2.04 7.28
CA MET A 127 8.38 2.11 5.99
C MET A 127 7.76 1.14 4.97
N LEU A 128 7.45 -0.08 5.36
CA LEU A 128 6.80 -1.03 4.46
C LEU A 128 5.39 -0.55 4.05
N VAL A 129 4.61 -0.01 4.99
CA VAL A 129 3.28 0.57 4.72
C VAL A 129 3.38 1.80 3.81
N SER A 130 4.42 2.64 3.95
CA SER A 130 4.61 3.80 3.07
C SER A 130 4.81 3.41 1.60
N ASN A 131 5.28 2.17 1.34
CA ASN A 131 5.43 1.63 0.00
C ASN A 131 4.14 1.02 -0.57
N PHE A 132 3.01 1.02 0.15
CA PHE A 132 1.70 0.65 -0.42
C PHE A 132 1.33 1.55 -1.59
N THR A 133 1.55 2.85 -1.44
CA THR A 133 1.23 3.83 -2.48
C THR A 133 2.49 4.20 -3.25
N PRO A 134 2.47 4.12 -4.58
CA PRO A 134 3.58 4.61 -5.39
C PRO A 134 3.75 6.12 -5.22
N PRO A 135 4.98 6.64 -5.41
CA PRO A 135 5.23 8.07 -5.47
C PRO A 135 4.37 8.76 -6.54
N PRO A 136 4.00 10.05 -6.38
CA PRO A 136 3.08 10.73 -7.29
C PRO A 136 3.48 10.69 -8.77
N TYR A 137 4.78 10.81 -9.07
CA TYR A 137 5.30 10.74 -10.46
C TYR A 137 5.15 9.36 -11.11
N PHE A 138 4.81 8.32 -10.34
CA PHE A 138 4.63 6.96 -10.84
C PHE A 138 3.16 6.63 -11.08
N LEU A 139 2.21 7.43 -10.57
CA LEU A 139 0.77 7.18 -10.71
C LEU A 139 0.31 7.13 -12.18
N ASP A 140 0.89 7.95 -13.05
CA ASP A 140 0.57 7.96 -14.48
C ASP A 140 1.06 6.69 -15.19
N LYS A 141 2.19 6.13 -14.73
CA LYS A 141 2.77 4.91 -15.31
C LYS A 141 1.93 3.67 -15.02
N LEU A 142 1.04 3.71 -14.02
CA LEU A 142 0.12 2.61 -13.71
C LEU A 142 -0.90 2.34 -14.83
N LYS A 143 -1.10 3.26 -15.77
CA LYS A 143 -1.92 3.02 -16.96
C LYS A 143 -1.23 2.06 -17.95
N MET A 144 0.08 1.85 -17.81
CA MET A 144 0.87 1.05 -18.73
C MET A 144 1.14 -0.35 -18.16
N PRO A 145 1.23 -1.40 -19.01
CA PRO A 145 1.48 -2.78 -18.54
C PRO A 145 2.74 -2.92 -17.67
N HIS A 146 3.83 -2.24 -18.05
CA HIS A 146 5.08 -2.24 -17.27
C HIS A 146 4.93 -1.60 -15.88
N GLY A 147 4.05 -0.60 -15.74
CA GLY A 147 3.78 0.03 -14.46
C GLY A 147 2.98 -0.89 -13.54
N LEU A 148 2.01 -1.62 -14.10
CA LEU A 148 1.24 -2.64 -13.37
C LEU A 148 2.12 -3.82 -12.94
N GLU A 149 3.01 -4.28 -13.80
CA GLU A 149 3.99 -5.32 -13.44
C GLU A 149 4.87 -4.87 -12.27
N ARG A 150 5.40 -3.64 -12.34
CA ARG A 150 6.20 -3.09 -11.25
C ARG A 150 5.40 -2.92 -9.96
N LYS A 151 4.14 -2.49 -10.04
CA LYS A 151 3.22 -2.47 -8.88
C LYS A 151 3.12 -3.86 -8.26
N GLY A 152 2.86 -4.88 -9.07
CA GLY A 152 2.79 -6.27 -8.61
C GLY A 152 4.07 -6.73 -7.90
N GLN A 153 5.24 -6.42 -8.46
CA GLN A 153 6.54 -6.76 -7.88
C GLN A 153 6.83 -6.05 -6.55
N VAL A 154 6.51 -4.75 -6.44
CA VAL A 154 6.74 -4.00 -5.19
C VAL A 154 5.80 -4.48 -4.11
N LEU A 155 4.50 -4.58 -4.41
CA LEU A 155 3.50 -5.01 -3.43
C LEU A 155 3.71 -6.46 -2.99
N SER A 156 4.08 -7.38 -3.88
CA SER A 156 4.39 -8.76 -3.49
C SER A 156 5.57 -8.83 -2.51
N ARG A 157 6.60 -8.02 -2.73
CA ARG A 157 7.77 -7.91 -1.85
C ARG A 157 7.42 -7.33 -0.48
N VAL A 158 6.61 -6.26 -0.44
CA VAL A 158 6.14 -5.65 0.82
C VAL A 158 5.34 -6.65 1.65
N HIS A 159 4.37 -7.33 1.04
CA HIS A 159 3.56 -8.35 1.73
C HIS A 159 4.39 -9.55 2.17
N ALA A 160 5.37 -10.00 1.37
CA ALA A 160 6.30 -11.04 1.78
C ALA A 160 7.18 -10.62 2.97
N ALA A 161 7.58 -9.35 3.03
CA ALA A 161 8.32 -8.81 4.18
C ALA A 161 7.45 -8.80 5.45
N PHE A 162 6.19 -8.36 5.37
CA PHE A 162 5.27 -8.43 6.51
C PHE A 162 5.08 -9.84 7.01
N LYS A 163 4.87 -10.81 6.10
CA LYS A 163 4.75 -12.22 6.47
C LYS A 163 6.00 -12.69 7.21
N LYS A 164 7.20 -12.47 6.65
CA LYS A 164 8.46 -12.82 7.32
C LYS A 164 8.54 -12.20 8.72
N ILE A 165 8.21 -10.93 8.89
CA ILE A 165 8.24 -10.28 10.20
C ILE A 165 7.25 -10.93 11.17
N ALA A 166 6.03 -11.23 10.71
CA ALA A 166 4.99 -11.88 11.53
C ALA A 166 5.38 -13.30 11.95
N ASP A 167 6.09 -14.05 11.10
CA ASP A 167 6.58 -15.41 11.40
C ASP A 167 7.55 -15.42 12.60
N TYR A 168 8.35 -14.36 12.78
CA TYR A 168 9.31 -14.25 13.88
C TYR A 168 8.82 -13.39 15.06
N VAL A 169 7.88 -12.47 14.83
CA VAL A 169 7.39 -11.51 15.82
C VAL A 169 5.86 -11.60 15.92
N PRO A 170 5.31 -12.40 16.86
CA PRO A 170 3.87 -12.68 16.94
C PRO A 170 2.97 -11.45 17.18
N LEU A 171 3.52 -10.37 17.75
CA LEU A 171 2.80 -9.12 17.99
C LEU A 171 2.83 -8.15 16.79
N ALA A 172 3.62 -8.44 15.76
CA ALA A 172 3.76 -7.57 14.60
C ALA A 172 2.44 -7.30 13.86
N PRO A 173 1.52 -8.28 13.66
CA PRO A 173 0.22 -8.03 13.04
C PRO A 173 -0.58 -6.92 13.75
N LEU A 174 -0.63 -6.92 15.09
CA LEU A 174 -1.39 -5.92 15.85
C LEU A 174 -0.78 -4.52 15.75
N ARG A 175 0.56 -4.42 15.70
CA ARG A 175 1.26 -3.15 15.46
C ARG A 175 1.01 -2.66 14.04
N LEU A 176 1.10 -3.58 13.06
CA LEU A 176 0.82 -3.30 11.65
C LEU A 176 -0.60 -2.76 11.46
N LEU A 177 -1.60 -3.36 12.09
CA LEU A 177 -2.99 -2.90 12.03
C LEU A 177 -3.10 -1.41 12.42
N THR A 178 -2.48 -1.02 13.54
CA THR A 178 -2.50 0.37 14.01
C THR A 178 -1.91 1.32 12.97
N ILE A 179 -0.78 0.94 12.37
CA ILE A 179 -0.06 1.73 11.36
C ILE A 179 -0.86 1.83 10.06
N VAL A 180 -1.50 0.73 9.63
CA VAL A 180 -2.31 0.69 8.41
C VAL A 180 -3.55 1.57 8.54
N LEU A 181 -4.25 1.51 9.67
CA LEU A 181 -5.44 2.35 9.89
C LEU A 181 -5.08 3.84 9.96
N GLN A 182 -3.96 4.19 10.60
CA GLN A 182 -3.48 5.57 10.67
C GLN A 182 -2.90 6.09 9.35
N GLY A 183 -2.38 5.19 8.51
CA GLY A 183 -1.72 5.52 7.24
C GLY A 183 -2.66 5.71 6.06
N MET A 184 -3.96 5.41 6.21
CA MET A 184 -4.93 5.52 5.11
C MET A 184 -5.00 6.98 4.59
N PRO A 185 -4.84 7.22 3.27
CA PRO A 185 -4.85 8.57 2.73
C PRO A 185 -6.20 9.29 2.95
N THR A 186 -6.16 10.60 3.13
CA THR A 186 -7.38 11.43 3.19
C THR A 186 -8.02 11.58 1.81
N ILE A 187 -9.34 11.78 1.77
CA ILE A 187 -10.19 11.76 0.56
C ILE A 187 -9.78 12.83 -0.47
N TYR A 188 -9.09 13.90 -0.04
CA TYR A 188 -8.76 15.03 -0.90
C TYR A 188 -7.45 14.78 -1.69
N HIS A 189 -7.58 14.66 -3.02
CA HIS A 189 -6.51 14.69 -4.04
C HIS A 189 -5.69 13.40 -4.27
N LYS A 190 -6.18 12.23 -3.84
CA LYS A 190 -5.39 10.98 -3.89
C LYS A 190 -6.18 9.73 -4.27
N ASP A 191 -7.19 9.85 -5.12
CA ASP A 191 -8.15 8.77 -5.46
C ASP A 191 -7.44 7.46 -5.84
N ARG A 192 -6.50 7.51 -6.79
CA ARG A 192 -5.71 6.34 -7.19
C ARG A 192 -4.86 5.76 -6.06
N ALA A 193 -4.32 6.59 -5.19
CA ALA A 193 -3.53 6.12 -4.06
C ALA A 193 -4.41 5.47 -3.00
N ILE A 194 -5.64 5.96 -2.79
CA ILE A 194 -6.64 5.34 -1.90
C ILE A 194 -7.01 3.95 -2.44
N VAL A 195 -7.31 3.83 -3.73
CA VAL A 195 -7.65 2.54 -4.37
C VAL A 195 -6.54 1.52 -4.15
N ILE A 196 -5.28 1.88 -4.43
CA ILE A 196 -4.13 0.98 -4.20
C ILE A 196 -3.93 0.67 -2.72
N TYR A 197 -4.21 1.62 -1.83
CA TYR A 197 -4.09 1.40 -0.39
C TYR A 197 -5.14 0.38 0.09
N VAL A 198 -6.40 0.51 -0.34
CA VAL A 198 -7.48 -0.41 0.00
C VAL A 198 -7.24 -1.80 -0.60
N GLU A 199 -6.74 -1.89 -1.82
CA GLU A 199 -6.29 -3.16 -2.42
C GLU A 199 -5.24 -3.86 -1.53
N ASN A 200 -4.26 -3.12 -1.00
CA ASN A 200 -3.28 -3.68 -0.08
C ASN A 200 -3.89 -4.09 1.27
N MET A 201 -4.88 -3.34 1.78
CA MET A 201 -5.62 -3.72 2.98
C MET A 201 -6.39 -5.04 2.78
N LEU A 202 -7.14 -5.18 1.68
CA LEU A 202 -7.86 -6.40 1.35
C LEU A 202 -6.92 -7.59 1.13
N LYS A 203 -5.73 -7.35 0.59
CA LYS A 203 -4.67 -8.37 0.49
C LYS A 203 -4.08 -8.77 1.85
N LEU A 204 -4.02 -7.85 2.82
CA LEU A 204 -3.65 -8.19 4.20
C LEU A 204 -4.74 -9.02 4.88
N GLU A 205 -6.03 -8.70 4.64
CA GLU A 205 -7.17 -9.47 5.13
C GLU A 205 -7.12 -10.92 4.62
N SER A 206 -6.84 -11.11 3.33
CA SER A 206 -6.82 -12.45 2.73
C SER A 206 -5.56 -13.26 3.06
N GLY A 207 -4.51 -12.61 3.54
CA GLY A 207 -3.26 -13.26 3.91
C GLY A 207 -3.26 -13.89 5.30
N GLU A 208 -2.15 -14.56 5.65
CA GLU A 208 -1.96 -15.21 6.96
C GLU A 208 -2.05 -14.23 8.15
N ILE A 209 -1.60 -12.99 7.95
CA ILE A 209 -1.71 -11.90 8.93
C ILE A 209 -3.19 -11.59 9.23
N GLY A 210 -4.05 -11.73 8.22
CA GLY A 210 -5.48 -11.46 8.28
C GLY A 210 -6.26 -12.34 9.26
N GLU A 211 -5.70 -13.48 9.70
CA GLU A 211 -6.32 -14.28 10.76
C GLU A 211 -6.52 -13.47 12.06
N LEU A 212 -5.58 -12.56 12.37
CA LEU A 212 -5.60 -11.75 13.58
C LEU A 212 -6.24 -10.37 13.37
N VAL A 213 -6.04 -9.77 12.20
CA VAL A 213 -6.38 -8.36 11.96
C VAL A 213 -7.43 -8.15 10.86
N GLY A 214 -7.76 -9.21 10.12
CA GLY A 214 -8.58 -9.12 8.92
C GLY A 214 -9.98 -8.57 9.18
N SER A 215 -10.60 -8.95 10.30
CA SER A 215 -11.94 -8.43 10.63
C SER A 215 -11.95 -6.92 10.82
N THR A 216 -10.96 -6.37 11.54
CA THR A 216 -10.84 -4.92 11.75
C THR A 216 -10.47 -4.19 10.46
N ILE A 217 -9.62 -4.77 9.63
CA ILE A 217 -9.29 -4.21 8.31
C ILE A 217 -10.54 -4.11 7.44
N LEU A 218 -11.33 -5.19 7.36
CA LEU A 218 -12.54 -5.21 6.56
C LEU A 218 -13.57 -4.20 7.06
N MET A 219 -13.76 -4.10 8.38
CA MET A 219 -14.63 -3.07 8.96
C MET A 219 -14.18 -1.67 8.58
N ALA A 220 -12.87 -1.38 8.64
CA ALA A 220 -12.34 -0.08 8.24
C ALA A 220 -12.55 0.22 6.74
N VAL A 221 -12.51 -0.79 5.87
CA VAL A 221 -12.85 -0.63 4.44
C VAL A 221 -14.33 -0.28 4.29
N VAL A 222 -15.23 -0.99 4.99
CA VAL A 222 -16.68 -0.72 4.96
C VAL A 222 -16.98 0.68 5.51
N ASP A 223 -16.38 1.06 6.63
CA ASP A 223 -16.53 2.39 7.21
C ASP A 223 -16.10 3.47 6.20
N ARG A 224 -15.00 3.23 5.46
CA ARG A 224 -14.54 4.13 4.40
C ARG A 224 -15.52 4.22 3.23
N LEU A 225 -16.12 3.11 2.81
CA LEU A 225 -17.16 3.13 1.77
C LEU A 225 -18.37 3.97 2.22
N ILE A 226 -18.78 3.85 3.49
CA ILE A 226 -19.89 4.62 4.06
C ILE A 226 -19.54 6.12 4.11
N GLU A 227 -18.33 6.49 4.52
CA GLU A 227 -17.86 7.88 4.53
C GLU A 227 -18.03 8.53 3.15
N LEU A 228 -17.53 7.87 2.10
CA LEU A 228 -17.61 8.35 0.72
C LEU A 228 -19.07 8.41 0.22
N ASP A 229 -19.86 7.38 0.50
CA ASP A 229 -21.26 7.27 0.07
C ASP A 229 -22.18 8.34 0.70
N VAL A 230 -21.94 8.70 1.96
CA VAL A 230 -22.68 9.77 2.64
C VAL A 230 -22.33 11.16 2.08
N GLU A 231 -21.10 11.34 1.58
CA GLU A 231 -20.68 12.59 0.91
C GLU A 231 -21.37 12.81 -0.44
N ILE A 232 -21.81 11.73 -1.11
CA ILE A 232 -22.57 11.82 -2.36
C ILE A 232 -23.98 12.36 -2.07
N GLY A 233 -24.22 13.61 -2.49
CA GLY A 233 -25.52 14.27 -2.35
C GLY A 233 -26.59 13.68 -3.27
N TRP A 234 -27.85 13.71 -2.83
CA TRP A 234 -28.99 13.32 -3.66
C TRP A 234 -29.14 14.22 -4.89
N ASP A 235 -28.72 15.47 -4.79
CA ASP A 235 -28.69 16.43 -5.89
C ASP A 235 -27.72 16.03 -7.01
N ALA A 236 -26.60 15.37 -6.69
CA ALA A 236 -25.69 14.83 -7.71
C ALA A 236 -26.32 13.65 -8.44
N ILE A 237 -27.01 12.75 -7.72
CA ILE A 237 -27.65 11.56 -8.29
C ILE A 237 -28.87 11.92 -9.15
N LEU A 238 -29.65 12.91 -8.74
CA LEU A 238 -30.87 13.32 -9.46
C LEU A 238 -30.58 14.22 -10.67
N GLN A 239 -29.38 14.80 -10.77
CA GLN A 239 -28.93 15.58 -11.93
C GLN A 239 -28.36 14.71 -13.04
N ASP A 240 -27.89 13.50 -12.73
CA ASP A 240 -27.55 12.52 -13.74
C ASP A 240 -28.83 12.03 -14.39
N ASP A 241 -28.96 12.35 -15.67
CA ASP A 241 -30.15 12.12 -16.46
C ASP A 241 -30.44 10.60 -16.47
N PHE A 242 -31.44 10.14 -15.72
CA PHE A 242 -31.89 8.72 -15.70
C PHE A 242 -32.32 8.18 -17.09
N SER A 243 -32.21 9.02 -18.13
CA SER A 243 -32.33 8.70 -19.54
C SER A 243 -31.11 7.94 -20.09
N LYS A 244 -29.94 8.00 -19.43
CA LYS A 244 -28.78 7.16 -19.75
C LYS A 244 -28.99 5.76 -19.18
N GLY A 245 -29.32 4.82 -20.05
CA GLY A 245 -29.49 3.41 -19.67
C GLY A 245 -28.20 2.84 -19.06
N ILE A 246 -28.35 1.80 -18.23
CA ILE A 246 -27.31 1.01 -17.52
C ILE A 246 -26.11 0.52 -18.39
N PHE A 247 -26.10 0.77 -19.70
CA PHE A 247 -25.15 0.23 -20.68
C PHE A 247 -24.52 1.27 -21.62
N GLU A 248 -24.47 2.55 -21.26
CA GLU A 248 -23.78 3.54 -22.09
C GLU A 248 -22.29 3.61 -21.71
N MET A 249 -21.50 2.80 -22.41
CA MET A 249 -20.03 2.82 -22.38
C MET A 249 -19.56 4.18 -22.93
N GLU A 250 -19.04 5.05 -22.06
CA GLU A 250 -18.49 6.34 -22.45
C GLU A 250 -17.33 6.12 -23.44
N LEU A 251 -17.60 6.41 -24.71
CA LEU A 251 -16.56 6.56 -25.72
C LEU A 251 -15.92 7.93 -25.48
N GLU A 252 -14.62 7.96 -25.16
CA GLU A 252 -13.85 9.20 -25.06
C GLU A 252 -13.90 9.92 -26.43
N ASP A 253 -14.66 11.01 -26.51
CA ASP A 253 -14.70 11.86 -27.71
C ASP A 253 -13.35 12.59 -27.86
N VAL A 254 -12.69 12.28 -28.96
CA VAL A 254 -11.44 12.88 -29.43
C VAL A 254 -11.76 14.22 -30.09
N ASP A 255 -11.14 15.28 -29.57
CA ASP A 255 -10.86 16.61 -30.13
C ASP A 255 -12.02 17.45 -30.71
N ASP A 256 -12.20 18.68 -30.19
CA ASP A 256 -11.80 19.89 -30.94
C ASP A 256 -11.93 21.21 -30.13
N ILE A 257 -11.07 22.14 -30.51
CA ILE A 257 -10.68 23.43 -29.93
C ILE A 257 -11.71 24.54 -30.32
N GLU A 258 -12.07 25.46 -29.41
CA GLU A 258 -11.92 26.94 -29.59
C GLU A 258 -12.58 27.82 -28.48
N GLU A 259 -11.72 28.71 -27.97
CA GLU A 259 -11.82 30.02 -27.29
C GLU A 259 -13.14 30.74 -26.90
N SER A 260 -13.24 30.98 -25.57
CA SER A 260 -13.23 32.31 -24.89
C SER A 260 -14.52 33.11 -24.56
N ALA A 261 -14.48 33.65 -23.32
CA ALA A 261 -15.20 34.78 -22.67
C ALA A 261 -16.67 34.55 -22.21
N GLU A 262 -17.09 34.68 -20.95
CA GLU A 262 -16.57 35.29 -19.70
C GLU A 262 -17.04 34.46 -18.47
N PRO A 263 -16.39 34.48 -17.28
CA PRO A 263 -16.90 33.75 -16.13
C PRO A 263 -17.87 34.63 -15.31
N ASP A 264 -19.15 34.26 -15.32
CA ASP A 264 -20.10 34.63 -14.28
C ASP A 264 -19.66 34.02 -12.94
N VAL A 265 -19.55 34.88 -11.92
CA VAL A 265 -18.92 34.55 -10.62
C VAL A 265 -19.85 33.68 -9.73
N GLY A 266 -21.02 33.28 -10.25
CA GLY A 266 -21.96 32.35 -9.59
C GLY A 266 -21.79 30.86 -9.93
N GLU A 267 -21.32 30.52 -11.13
CA GLU A 267 -21.26 29.14 -11.64
C GLU A 267 -20.03 28.35 -11.17
N PHE A 268 -18.94 29.04 -10.86
CA PHE A 268 -17.66 28.40 -10.50
C PHE A 268 -17.72 27.61 -9.16
N ARG A 269 -18.66 27.94 -8.27
CA ARG A 269 -18.85 27.21 -6.99
C ARG A 269 -19.73 25.96 -7.15
N LEU A 270 -20.65 25.93 -8.10
CA LEU A 270 -21.50 24.77 -8.39
C LEU A 270 -20.73 23.76 -9.26
N SER A 271 -19.98 24.24 -10.25
CA SER A 271 -19.13 23.40 -11.10
C SER A 271 -18.07 22.64 -10.30
N ARG A 272 -17.43 23.28 -9.29
CA ARG A 272 -16.47 22.58 -8.42
C ARG A 272 -17.10 21.49 -7.53
N LYS A 273 -18.37 21.67 -7.11
CA LYS A 273 -19.09 20.66 -6.31
C LYS A 273 -19.59 19.49 -7.17
N SER A 274 -20.03 19.77 -8.40
CA SER A 274 -20.40 18.74 -9.37
C SER A 274 -19.17 17.91 -9.78
N LEU A 275 -18.03 18.55 -10.09
CA LEU A 275 -16.78 17.85 -10.40
C LEU A 275 -16.22 17.05 -9.22
N ALA A 276 -16.30 17.59 -7.99
CA ALA A 276 -15.89 16.86 -6.79
C ALA A 276 -16.86 15.73 -6.42
N GLY A 277 -18.15 15.89 -6.68
CA GLY A 277 -19.16 14.84 -6.55
C GLY A 277 -18.87 13.67 -7.49
N ASN A 278 -18.49 13.97 -8.74
CA ASN A 278 -18.11 12.95 -9.72
C ASN A 278 -16.83 12.20 -9.31
N SER A 279 -15.79 12.89 -8.82
CA SER A 279 -14.56 12.22 -8.37
C SER A 279 -14.77 11.33 -7.14
N ILE A 280 -15.66 11.73 -6.21
CA ILE A 280 -15.99 10.91 -5.03
C ILE A 280 -16.82 9.68 -5.45
N ALA A 281 -17.77 9.85 -6.38
CA ALA A 281 -18.55 8.75 -6.93
C ALA A 281 -17.67 7.73 -7.67
N GLU A 282 -16.77 8.20 -8.54
CA GLU A 282 -15.79 7.34 -9.21
C GLU A 282 -14.88 6.61 -8.21
N LEU A 283 -14.40 7.29 -7.16
CA LEU A 283 -13.60 6.65 -6.13
C LEU A 283 -14.41 5.57 -5.39
N LEU A 284 -15.65 5.87 -5.01
CA LEU A 284 -16.52 4.89 -4.34
C LEU A 284 -16.76 3.67 -5.23
N ASP A 285 -17.04 3.88 -6.52
CA ASP A 285 -17.26 2.80 -7.49
C ASP A 285 -16.03 1.88 -7.59
N ASN A 286 -14.85 2.46 -7.76
CA ASN A 286 -13.58 1.71 -7.78
C ASN A 286 -13.37 0.89 -6.49
N LEU A 287 -13.71 1.44 -5.32
CA LEU A 287 -13.58 0.73 -4.05
C LEU A 287 -14.65 -0.37 -3.87
N LEU A 288 -15.87 -0.16 -4.37
CA LEU A 288 -16.91 -1.19 -4.38
C LEU A 288 -16.51 -2.36 -5.27
N VAL A 289 -15.99 -2.09 -6.47
CA VAL A 289 -15.46 -3.12 -7.39
C VAL A 289 -14.38 -3.94 -6.69
N LEU A 290 -13.37 -3.30 -6.09
CA LEU A 290 -12.32 -4.02 -5.34
C LEU A 290 -12.89 -4.87 -4.20
N THR A 291 -13.90 -4.35 -3.50
CA THR A 291 -14.55 -5.08 -2.39
C THR A 291 -15.32 -6.29 -2.91
N PHE A 292 -16.01 -6.17 -4.04
CA PHE A 292 -16.72 -7.28 -4.68
C PHE A 292 -15.76 -8.36 -5.19
N GLU A 293 -14.70 -7.98 -5.90
CA GLU A 293 -13.65 -8.91 -6.35
C GLU A 293 -13.02 -9.67 -5.18
N HIS A 294 -12.83 -8.98 -4.04
CA HIS A 294 -12.34 -9.62 -2.82
C HIS A 294 -13.35 -10.64 -2.26
N LEU A 295 -14.65 -10.34 -2.27
CA LEU A 295 -15.69 -11.27 -1.83
C LEU A 295 -15.78 -12.51 -2.74
N GLU A 296 -15.67 -12.33 -4.07
CA GLU A 296 -15.56 -13.46 -5.01
C GLU A 296 -14.33 -14.32 -4.70
N SER A 297 -13.18 -13.71 -4.38
CA SER A 297 -12.00 -14.48 -3.97
C SER A 297 -12.22 -15.24 -2.67
N CYS A 298 -12.90 -14.63 -1.70
CA CYS A 298 -13.24 -15.29 -0.44
C CYS A 298 -14.19 -16.46 -0.65
N GLU A 299 -15.15 -16.36 -1.57
CA GLU A 299 -16.03 -17.47 -1.96
C GLU A 299 -15.22 -18.62 -2.57
N ARG A 300 -14.37 -18.32 -3.57
CA ARG A 300 -13.50 -19.33 -4.22
C ARG A 300 -12.57 -20.04 -3.22
N GLU A 301 -12.12 -19.34 -2.18
CA GLU A 301 -11.25 -19.87 -1.13
C GLU A 301 -12.03 -20.51 0.05
N GLY A 302 -13.37 -20.49 0.03
CA GLY A 302 -14.21 -21.04 1.10
C GLY A 302 -14.20 -20.21 2.39
N ARG A 303 -13.73 -18.95 2.35
CA ARG A 303 -13.67 -18.02 3.48
C ARG A 303 -14.88 -17.09 3.59
N LEU A 304 -15.77 -17.08 2.59
CA LEU A 304 -16.89 -16.13 2.51
C LEU A 304 -17.73 -16.08 3.80
N ALA A 305 -18.06 -17.22 4.41
CA ALA A 305 -18.85 -17.24 5.65
C ALA A 305 -18.18 -16.48 6.82
N LYS A 306 -16.84 -16.56 6.94
CA LYS A 306 -16.07 -15.84 7.99
C LYS A 306 -16.09 -14.33 7.74
N VAL A 307 -15.86 -13.95 6.48
CA VAL A 307 -15.88 -12.54 6.04
C VAL A 307 -17.28 -11.96 6.20
N PHE A 308 -18.31 -12.74 5.85
CA PHE A 308 -19.71 -12.36 5.96
C PHE A 308 -20.14 -12.04 7.39
N GLU A 309 -19.74 -12.83 8.39
CA GLU A 309 -20.06 -12.51 9.80
C GLU A 309 -19.41 -11.19 10.25
N THR A 310 -18.22 -10.86 9.75
CA THR A 310 -17.59 -9.56 9.99
C THR A 310 -18.39 -8.43 9.32
N LEU A 311 -18.77 -8.59 8.06
CA LEU A 311 -19.60 -7.62 7.35
C LEU A 311 -20.95 -7.40 8.04
N LEU A 312 -21.58 -8.48 8.52
CA LEU A 312 -22.84 -8.43 9.25
C LEU A 312 -22.72 -7.66 10.57
N GLN A 313 -21.60 -7.82 11.29
CA GLN A 313 -21.30 -7.02 12.47
C GLN A 313 -21.15 -5.54 12.10
N SER A 314 -20.39 -5.23 11.05
CA SER A 314 -20.24 -3.86 10.54
C SER A 314 -21.59 -3.27 10.10
N PHE A 315 -22.43 -4.05 9.44
CA PHE A 315 -23.74 -3.61 8.97
C PHE A 315 -24.65 -3.18 10.11
N ARG A 316 -24.67 -3.97 11.20
CA ARG A 316 -25.46 -3.66 12.41
C ARG A 316 -25.00 -2.39 13.12
N VAL A 317 -23.69 -2.16 13.16
CA VAL A 317 -23.11 -1.04 13.90
C VAL A 317 -23.12 0.25 13.08
N THR A 318 -22.62 0.19 11.84
CA THR A 318 -22.35 1.39 11.05
C THR A 318 -23.41 1.60 9.97
N VAL A 319 -23.69 0.61 9.12
CA VAL A 319 -24.55 0.80 7.92
C VAL A 319 -26.00 1.13 8.28
N LEU A 320 -26.62 0.40 9.23
CA LEU A 320 -28.02 0.67 9.63
C LEU A 320 -28.23 2.07 10.21
N SER A 321 -27.20 2.62 10.86
CA SER A 321 -27.25 3.97 11.45
C SER A 321 -26.90 5.08 10.45
N ALA A 322 -26.31 4.72 9.30
CA ALA A 322 -25.92 5.65 8.26
C ALA A 322 -27.09 5.98 7.34
N TYR A 323 -28.09 6.72 7.85
CA TYR A 323 -29.35 7.08 7.16
C TYR A 323 -29.20 7.74 5.78
N LYS A 324 -27.99 8.19 5.41
CA LYS A 324 -27.68 8.84 4.13
C LYS A 324 -26.87 7.96 3.17
N SER A 325 -26.43 6.78 3.59
CA SER A 325 -25.73 5.81 2.75
C SER A 325 -26.72 5.23 1.71
N LYS A 326 -26.27 5.14 0.46
CA LYS A 326 -27.06 4.74 -0.71
C LYS A 326 -26.44 3.59 -1.49
N PHE A 327 -25.13 3.38 -1.39
CA PHE A 327 -24.40 2.38 -2.16
C PHE A 327 -23.66 1.36 -1.29
N ALA A 328 -23.13 1.75 -0.13
CA ALA A 328 -22.30 0.86 0.70
C ALA A 328 -23.06 -0.40 1.17
N GLN A 329 -24.40 -0.32 1.31
CA GLN A 329 -25.21 -1.48 1.65
C GLN A 329 -25.18 -2.60 0.57
N PHE A 330 -24.84 -2.29 -0.68
CA PHE A 330 -24.71 -3.30 -1.74
C PHE A 330 -23.58 -4.30 -1.47
N VAL A 331 -22.60 -3.98 -0.62
CA VAL A 331 -21.60 -4.96 -0.13
C VAL A 331 -22.26 -6.15 0.55
N MET A 332 -23.27 -5.92 1.39
CA MET A 332 -24.02 -7.00 2.04
C MET A 332 -24.85 -7.79 1.03
N PHE A 333 -25.56 -7.09 0.13
CA PHE A 333 -26.40 -7.74 -0.89
C PHE A 333 -25.57 -8.61 -1.84
N TYR A 334 -24.41 -8.13 -2.24
CA TYR A 334 -23.50 -8.86 -3.12
C TYR A 334 -22.95 -10.11 -2.43
N ALA A 335 -22.51 -10.01 -1.17
CA ALA A 335 -22.09 -11.19 -0.39
C ALA A 335 -23.22 -12.22 -0.24
N CYS A 336 -24.47 -11.77 -0.07
CA CYS A 336 -25.64 -12.66 -0.06
C CYS A 336 -25.93 -13.30 -1.43
N ALA A 337 -25.63 -12.62 -2.53
CA ALA A 337 -25.84 -13.14 -3.87
C ALA A 337 -24.82 -14.24 -4.24
N LEU A 338 -23.60 -14.17 -3.70
CA LEU A 338 -22.59 -15.21 -3.85
C LEU A 338 -22.97 -16.51 -3.13
N ASP A 339 -23.59 -16.42 -1.95
CA ASP A 339 -24.08 -17.59 -1.20
C ASP A 339 -25.51 -17.36 -0.65
N PRO A 340 -26.54 -17.53 -1.50
CA PRO A 340 -27.93 -17.27 -1.11
C PRO A 340 -28.44 -18.20 -0.01
N GLU A 341 -27.95 -19.44 0.02
CA GLU A 341 -28.43 -20.48 0.94
C GLU A 341 -27.95 -20.24 2.37
N ASN A 342 -26.70 -19.81 2.57
CA ASN A 342 -26.19 -19.52 3.90
C ASN A 342 -26.18 -18.02 4.21
N CYS A 343 -25.42 -17.23 3.45
CA CYS A 343 -25.25 -15.80 3.72
C CYS A 343 -26.59 -15.04 3.53
N GLY A 344 -27.30 -15.33 2.44
CA GLY A 344 -28.61 -14.72 2.16
C GLY A 344 -29.67 -15.03 3.22
N MET A 345 -29.84 -16.30 3.57
CA MET A 345 -30.77 -16.72 4.63
C MET A 345 -30.40 -16.14 6.00
N ARG A 346 -29.11 -16.10 6.33
CA ARG A 346 -28.60 -15.50 7.56
C ARG A 346 -28.93 -14.02 7.62
N PHE A 347 -28.70 -13.28 6.53
CA PHE A 347 -29.01 -11.86 6.46
C PHE A 347 -30.51 -11.60 6.61
N ALA A 348 -31.35 -12.34 5.89
CA ALA A 348 -32.81 -12.20 5.96
C ALA A 348 -33.34 -12.46 7.38
N THR A 349 -32.79 -13.46 8.06
CA THR A 349 -33.14 -13.75 9.47
C THR A 349 -32.78 -12.57 10.36
N VAL A 350 -31.58 -12.00 10.21
CA VAL A 350 -31.16 -10.84 10.98
C VAL A 350 -32.03 -9.61 10.73
N LEU A 351 -32.39 -9.34 9.48
CA LEU A 351 -33.28 -8.23 9.14
C LEU A 351 -34.68 -8.42 9.74
N ALA A 352 -35.20 -9.65 9.71
CA ALA A 352 -36.48 -9.98 10.34
C ALA A 352 -36.43 -9.79 11.87
N ASP A 353 -35.36 -10.27 12.51
CA ASP A 353 -35.15 -10.10 13.95
C ASP A 353 -35.06 -8.61 14.32
N LEU A 354 -34.30 -7.82 13.56
CA LEU A 354 -34.19 -6.38 13.76
C LEU A 354 -35.56 -5.70 13.62
N PHE A 355 -36.32 -6.01 12.58
CA PHE A 355 -37.67 -5.44 12.38
C PHE A 355 -38.62 -5.77 13.55
N VAL A 356 -38.57 -7.00 14.06
CA VAL A 356 -39.38 -7.42 15.22
C VAL A 356 -38.91 -6.74 16.51
N GLN A 357 -37.61 -6.51 16.68
CA GLN A 357 -37.03 -5.85 17.86
C GLN A 357 -37.25 -4.33 17.87
N ASP A 358 -37.13 -3.65 16.72
CA ASP A 358 -37.35 -2.20 16.55
C ASP A 358 -38.83 -1.81 16.70
N SER A 359 -39.72 -2.79 16.89
CA SER A 359 -41.08 -2.59 17.35
C SER A 359 -41.16 -2.05 18.80
N GLN A 360 -40.03 -1.84 19.48
CA GLN A 360 -39.92 -1.16 20.79
C GLN A 360 -38.57 -0.41 20.93
N PRO A 361 -38.50 0.92 21.21
CA PRO A 361 -39.39 2.06 20.96
C PRO A 361 -38.84 3.06 19.88
N GLN A 362 -39.73 3.97 19.44
CA GLN A 362 -39.57 4.93 18.31
C GLN A 362 -38.29 5.77 18.26
N PRO A 363 -37.82 6.15 17.04
CA PRO A 363 -36.83 7.21 16.89
C PRO A 363 -37.47 8.56 17.27
N THR A 364 -36.95 9.16 18.33
CA THR A 364 -37.23 10.55 18.70
C THR A 364 -36.74 11.50 17.61
N ARG A 365 -37.72 12.03 16.88
CA ARG A 365 -37.84 13.31 16.17
C ARG A 365 -36.59 14.12 15.83
#